data_AF-A0AA41SI48-F1
#
_entry.id   AF-A0AA41SI48-F1
#
_cell.length_a   1.000
_cell.length_b   1.000
_cell.length_c   1.000
_cell.angle_alpha   90.00
_cell.angle_beta   90.00
_cell.angle_gamma   90.00
#
_symmetry.space_group_name_H-M   'P 1'
#
loop_
_entity.id
_entity.type
_entity.pdbx_description
1 polymer ?
#
loop_
_entity_poly.entity_id
_entity_poly.type
_entity_poly.pdbx_seq_one_letter_code
_entity_poly.pdbx_strand_id
1 'polypeptide(L)' 'MDFTTDKLSLVRKWQPLIEAHVDVKTTGNFTLRMCCIGFTKKRDRQVKRTCYAQSSQTRQVE' A
#
# COMPACT_ATOMS: atom_id res chain seq x y z
N MET A 1 -11.35 9.12 7.82
CA MET A 1 -11.79 7.86 7.16
C MET A 1 -10.71 6.87 7.51
N ASP A 2 -11.07 5.87 8.30
CA ASP A 2 -10.09 5.08 9.03
C ASP A 2 -10.43 3.61 8.87
N PHE A 3 -9.41 2.79 8.61
CA PHE A 3 -9.58 1.35 8.65
C PHE A 3 -9.68 0.88 10.10
N THR A 4 -10.57 -0.07 10.35
CA THR A 4 -10.61 -0.76 11.63
C THR A 4 -9.32 -1.57 11.80
N THR A 5 -8.86 -1.75 13.05
CA THR A 5 -7.62 -2.46 13.35
C THR A 5 -7.62 -3.90 12.80
N ASP A 6 -8.79 -4.55 12.71
CA ASP A 6 -8.92 -5.87 12.07
C ASP A 6 -8.58 -5.84 10.57
N LYS A 7 -8.91 -4.76 9.86
CA LYS A 7 -8.57 -4.61 8.44
C LYS A 7 -7.10 -4.25 8.21
N LEU A 8 -6.44 -3.65 9.19
CA LEU A 8 -4.98 -3.42 9.14
C LEU A 8 -4.17 -4.72 9.33
N SER A 9 -4.82 -5.83 9.73
CA SER A 9 -4.18 -7.17 9.79
C SER A 9 -3.78 -7.75 8.43
N LEU A 10 -4.06 -7.04 7.32
CA LEU A 10 -3.57 -7.36 5.99
C LEU A 10 -2.03 -7.34 5.89
N VAL A 11 -1.36 -6.70 6.85
CA VAL A 11 0.10 -6.75 7.01
C VAL A 11 0.53 -8.16 7.41
N ARG A 12 1.26 -8.83 6.53
CA ARG A 12 1.79 -10.18 6.74
C ARG A 12 3.29 -10.21 6.48
N LYS A 13 4.00 -11.19 7.06
CA LYS A 13 5.42 -11.43 6.76
C LYS A 13 5.60 -11.82 5.28
N TRP A 14 6.79 -11.57 4.73
CA TRP A 14 7.27 -12.00 3.40
C TRP A 14 6.69 -11.27 2.18
N GLN A 15 5.97 -10.18 2.42
CA GLN A 15 5.56 -9.19 1.41
C GLN A 15 5.96 -7.80 1.91
N PRO A 16 6.31 -6.85 1.04
CA PRO A 16 6.51 -5.46 1.40
C PRO A 16 5.16 -4.79 1.64
N LEU A 17 5.19 -3.81 2.53
CA LEU A 17 4.13 -2.85 2.76
C LEU A 17 4.50 -1.59 1.94
N ILE A 18 3.59 -1.13 1.08
CA ILE A 18 3.74 0.09 0.29
C ILE A 18 2.71 1.08 0.81
N GLU A 19 3.14 2.25 1.25
CA GLU A 19 2.28 3.29 1.81
C GLU A 19 2.51 4.59 1.06
N ALA A 20 1.43 5.22 0.61
CA ALA A 20 1.47 6.51 -0.08
C ALA A 20 0.45 7.47 0.54
N HIS A 21 0.78 8.77 0.55
CA HIS A 21 -0.13 9.81 1.03
C HIS A 21 -0.12 11.01 0.09
N VAL A 22 -1.30 11.61 -0.10
CA VAL A 22 -1.44 12.80 -0.95
C VAL A 22 -2.42 13.77 -0.31
N ASP A 23 -2.04 15.05 -0.29
CA ASP A 23 -2.90 16.14 0.14
C ASP A 23 -3.61 16.73 -1.10
N VAL A 24 -4.93 16.60 -1.15
CA VAL A 24 -5.76 16.99 -2.29
C VAL A 24 -6.68 18.13 -1.89
N LYS A 25 -6.74 19.16 -2.75
CA LYS A 25 -7.72 20.25 -2.64
C LYS A 25 -8.93 19.92 -3.52
N THR A 26 -10.10 19.89 -2.91
CA THR A 26 -11.38 19.70 -3.60
C THR A 26 -11.87 21.01 -4.21
N THR A 27 -12.77 20.92 -5.19
CA THR A 27 -13.40 22.08 -5.87
C THR A 27 -14.19 22.97 -4.90
N GLY A 28 -14.62 22.43 -3.75
CA GLY A 28 -15.35 23.15 -2.70
C GLY A 28 -14.45 23.77 -1.61
N ASN A 29 -13.15 23.99 -1.88
CA ASN A 29 -12.18 24.54 -0.94
C ASN A 29 -11.85 23.69 0.31
N PHE A 30 -12.20 22.40 0.32
CA PHE A 30 -11.75 21.47 1.36
C PHE A 30 -10.40 20.85 1.00
N THR A 31 -9.48 20.82 1.97
CA THR A 31 -8.22 20.06 1.92
C THR A 31 -8.40 18.71 2.59
N LEU A 32 -8.12 17.63 1.87
CA LEU A 32 -8.19 16.26 2.37
C LEU A 32 -6.81 15.59 2.25
N ARG A 33 -6.44 14.78 3.25
CA ARG A 33 -5.29 13.87 3.15
C ARG A 33 -5.80 12.47 2.83
N MET A 34 -5.39 11.94 1.69
CA MET A 34 -5.64 10.56 1.31
C MET A 34 -4.43 9.72 1.64
N CYS A 35 -4.65 8.58 2.29
CA CYS A 35 -3.64 7.57 2.56
C CYS A 35 -4.01 6.29 1.82
N CYS A 36 -3.04 5.67 1.15
CA CYS A 36 -3.17 4.43 0.40
C CYS A 36 -2.19 3.40 0.96
N ILE A 37 -2.66 2.15 1.11
CA ILE A 37 -1.85 1.02 1.55
C ILE A 37 -1.95 -0.08 0.50
N GLY A 38 -0.82 -0.63 0.09
CA GLY A 38 -0.70 -1.68 -0.91
C GLY A 38 0.24 -2.80 -0.48
N PHE A 39 -0.02 -4.00 -1.00
CA PHE A 39 0.81 -5.20 -0.78
C PHE A 39 1.09 -5.89 -2.11
N THR A 40 2.26 -6.51 -2.25
CA THR A 40 2.53 -7.32 -3.44
C THR A 40 1.78 -8.64 -3.39
N LYS A 41 1.18 -9.03 -4.52
CA LYS A 41 0.58 -10.35 -4.66
C LYS A 41 1.62 -11.38 -5.11
N LYS A 42 1.72 -12.50 -4.38
CA LYS A 42 2.49 -13.67 -4.80
C LYS A 42 1.84 -14.32 -6.03
N ARG A 43 2.63 -14.68 -7.04
CA ARG A 43 2.13 -15.40 -8.22
C ARG A 43 1.83 -16.86 -7.90
N ASP A 44 0.79 -17.41 -8.51
CA ASP A 44 0.53 -18.85 -8.45
C ASP A 44 1.73 -19.61 -8.99
N ARG A 45 2.18 -20.64 -8.25
CA ARG A 45 3.41 -21.44 -8.50
C ARG A 45 4.76 -20.75 -8.21
N GLN A 46 4.78 -19.58 -7.58
CA GLN A 46 6.05 -19.00 -7.12
C GLN A 46 6.67 -19.85 -5.99
N VAL A 47 7.84 -20.43 -6.24
CA VAL A 47 8.56 -21.30 -5.30
C VAL A 47 9.10 -20.52 -4.10
N LYS A 48 9.61 -19.30 -4.33
CA LYS A 48 10.11 -18.43 -3.25
C LYS A 48 8.97 -18.06 -2.28
N ARG A 49 9.27 -18.12 -0.98
CA ARG A 49 8.32 -17.70 0.07
C ARG A 49 8.13 -16.18 0.10
N THR A 50 9.13 -15.44 -0.36
CA THR A 50 9.15 -13.98 -0.37
C THR A 50 8.71 -13.40 -1.71
N CYS A 51 8.04 -12.26 -1.65
CA CYS A 51 7.59 -11.49 -2.81
C CYS A 51 7.96 -10.00 -2.62
N TYR A 52 9.24 -9.70 -2.39
CA TYR A 52 9.67 -8.31 -2.21
C TYR A 52 9.77 -7.56 -3.54
N ALA A 53 9.24 -6.34 -3.56
CA ALA A 53 9.43 -5.38 -4.64
C ALA A 53 10.79 -4.69 -4.48
N GLN A 54 11.44 -4.37 -5.60
CA GLN A 54 12.64 -3.54 -5.58
C GLN A 54 12.27 -2.09 -5.22
N SER A 55 13.21 -1.34 -4.62
CA SER A 55 12.97 0.07 -4.25
C SER A 55 12.54 0.94 -5.43
N SER A 56 13.04 0.67 -6.64
CA SER A 56 12.63 1.35 -7.87
C SER A 56 11.17 1.07 -8.24
N GLN A 57 10.70 -0.16 -8.02
CA GLN A 57 9.32 -0.56 -8.29
C GLN A 57 8.37 0.01 -7.23
N THR A 58 8.78 0.03 -5.96
CA THR A 58 8.00 0.67 -4.89
C THR A 58 7.78 2.15 -5.19
N ARG A 59 8.84 2.88 -5.55
CA ARG A 59 8.76 4.31 -5.88
C ARG A 59 7.95 4.60 -7.15
N GLN A 60 7.78 3.62 -8.04
CA GLN A 60 6.94 3.78 -9.23
C GLN A 60 5.44 3.60 -8.92
N VAL A 61 5.12 2.90 -7.84
CA VAL A 61 3.75 2.62 -7.39
C VAL A 61 3.26 3.67 -6.39
N GLU A 62 4.17 4.23 -5.59
CA GLU A 62 3.96 5.45 -4.78
C GLU A 62 3.64 6.67 -5.65
#